data_AF-A0A0D3DE10-F1
#
_entry.id   AF-A0A0D3DE10-F1
#
_cell.length_a   1.000
_cell.length_b   1.000
_cell.length_c   1.000
_cell.angle_alpha   90.00
_cell.angle_beta   90.00
_cell.angle_gamma   90.00
#
_symmetry.space_group_name_H-M   'P 1'
#
loop_
_entity.id
_entity.type
_entity.pdbx_description
1 polymer ?
#
loop_
_entity_poly.entity_id
_entity_poly.type
_entity_poly.pdbx_seq_one_letter_code
_entity_poly.pdbx_strand_id
1 'polypeptide(L)'
;MDSSLSPTPFDHQSTEPKKTFMTTLIPLRPSHFKEDFYFVSELKPSEAKSLQDLKQKLSSSSFASSSSMWGVPLLGGDDRADVILLKFLRARDFKVGDSLRMLEKCLEWREEFKTEKLTEEDLGFKDLEGRVAYMRGYDKEGHPVCYNAYGVFKEREMYERVFGDEEKLNKFLRWRVQVLERGVKLLHFKPGGVNSIIQVTDLKDMPKGIFIPQTQNWVTYTEGFCVAIFINVPWYFSVIYSMFSPFLTHRTKSKFVMSKEGNAAETLYKFIRPEDIPVQYGGLSRPTDSQKGPPKPASEFSIKGGEKVNIQIEGIEGGATISWDIVVGGWDLEYTAEFVPNAEESYAIVVEKPRRMKASDEAVCNSFTTGEAWELIISVDNSLSRKKKVAAYHYTVRKSTTAV
;
A
#
# COMPACT_ATOMS: atom_id res chain seq x y z
N MET A 1 21.88 80.01 28.81
CA MET A 1 21.58 78.71 29.43
C MET A 1 20.77 77.95 28.39
N ASP A 2 21.51 77.38 27.45
CA ASP A 2 21.02 76.56 26.34
C ASP A 2 21.31 75.10 26.71
N SER A 3 20.33 74.22 26.51
CA SER A 3 20.56 72.78 26.46
C SER A 3 19.64 72.17 25.41
N SER A 4 20.27 71.94 24.27
CA SER A 4 19.80 71.28 23.06
C SER A 4 19.43 69.82 23.31
N LEU A 5 18.27 69.43 22.76
CA LEU A 5 17.79 68.04 22.69
C LEU A 5 18.46 67.33 21.51
N SER A 6 19.20 66.27 21.80
CA SER A 6 19.81 65.34 20.83
C SER A 6 18.81 64.25 20.38
N PRO A 7 18.83 63.82 19.09
CA PRO A 7 17.86 62.90 18.52
C PRO A 7 18.28 61.43 18.62
N THR A 8 17.33 60.53 18.87
CA THR A 8 17.49 59.07 18.70
C THR A 8 16.92 58.60 17.37
N PRO A 9 17.47 57.54 16.74
CA PRO A 9 17.31 57.29 15.31
C PRO A 9 16.00 56.57 14.97
N PHE A 10 15.51 56.87 13.77
CA PHE A 10 14.49 56.11 13.03
C PHE A 10 14.95 54.68 12.78
N ASP A 11 14.05 53.71 12.98
CA ASP A 11 14.17 52.40 12.34
C ASP A 11 12.87 52.12 11.56
N HIS A 12 13.03 51.97 10.24
CA HIS A 12 11.96 51.77 9.27
C HIS A 12 11.66 50.27 9.12
N GLN A 13 10.40 49.91 9.39
CA GLN A 13 9.58 48.89 8.72
C GLN A 13 10.22 47.54 8.29
N SER A 14 9.68 46.44 8.83
CA SER A 14 8.98 45.47 7.98
C SER A 14 7.90 44.72 8.76
N THR A 15 6.63 45.05 8.51
CA THR A 15 5.49 44.23 8.93
C THR A 15 5.40 43.01 8.02
N GLU A 16 5.90 41.86 8.47
CA GLU A 16 5.57 40.58 7.85
C GLU A 16 4.11 40.20 8.21
N PRO A 17 3.26 39.85 7.23
CA PRO A 17 1.93 39.35 7.53
C PRO A 17 2.04 37.94 8.13
N LYS A 18 1.56 37.78 9.37
CA LYS A 18 1.34 36.48 10.02
C LYS A 18 0.42 35.63 9.14
N LYS A 19 0.99 34.75 8.32
CA LYS A 19 0.25 33.67 7.64
C LYS A 19 -0.10 32.60 8.66
N THR A 20 -1.14 32.87 9.44
CA THR A 20 -1.83 31.87 10.25
C THR A 20 -2.73 31.03 9.33
N PHE A 21 -2.14 30.16 8.51
CA PHE A 21 -2.86 29.00 7.99
C PHE A 21 -2.66 27.88 9.01
N MET A 22 -3.63 27.72 9.91
CA MET A 22 -3.79 26.48 10.66
C MET A 22 -4.01 25.36 9.64
N THR A 23 -2.91 24.75 9.22
CA THR A 23 -2.92 23.49 8.51
C THR A 23 -3.35 22.48 9.57
N THR A 24 -4.63 22.12 9.59
CA THR A 24 -5.10 20.96 10.35
C THR A 24 -4.39 19.75 9.74
N LEU A 25 -3.20 19.45 10.27
CA LEU A 25 -2.38 18.35 9.81
C LEU A 25 -3.20 17.08 10.02
N ILE A 26 -3.55 16.43 8.91
CA ILE A 26 -4.05 15.06 8.93
C ILE A 26 -3.02 14.25 9.72
N PRO A 27 -3.43 13.44 10.73
CA PRO A 27 -2.48 12.68 11.50
C PRO A 27 -1.76 11.68 10.58
N LEU A 28 -0.53 12.00 10.22
CA LEU A 28 0.43 11.12 9.52
C LEU A 28 0.97 10.02 10.45
N ARG A 29 0.25 9.69 11.52
CA ARG A 29 0.69 8.68 12.49
C ARG A 29 0.46 7.31 11.89
N PRO A 30 1.45 6.39 11.96
CA PRO A 30 1.17 4.99 11.76
C PRO A 30 0.27 4.56 12.92
N SER A 31 -1.04 4.52 12.71
CA SER A 31 -1.88 3.66 13.53
C SER A 31 -1.47 2.24 13.19
N HIS A 32 -0.99 1.48 14.16
CA HIS A 32 -1.06 0.03 14.06
C HIS A 32 -2.54 -0.30 13.90
N PHE A 33 -2.96 -0.58 12.68
CA PHE A 33 -4.25 -1.17 12.42
C PHE A 33 -4.23 -2.52 13.13
N LYS A 34 -4.90 -2.60 14.28
CA LYS A 34 -5.13 -3.88 14.93
C LYS A 34 -6.35 -4.48 14.25
N GLU A 35 -6.14 -5.50 13.42
CA GLU A 35 -7.27 -6.22 12.85
C GLU A 35 -8.09 -6.83 14.00
N ASP A 36 -9.41 -6.80 13.87
CA ASP A 36 -10.24 -7.54 14.81
C ASP A 36 -10.17 -9.02 14.45
N PHE A 37 -10.18 -9.88 15.46
CA PHE A 37 -10.23 -11.31 15.23
C PHE A 37 -11.66 -11.84 14.98
N TYR A 38 -12.69 -11.01 15.13
CA TYR A 38 -14.11 -11.37 14.90
C TYR A 38 -14.62 -12.60 15.67
N PHE A 39 -13.96 -12.99 16.77
CA PHE A 39 -14.50 -14.01 17.66
C PHE A 39 -15.72 -13.47 18.41
N VAL A 40 -16.87 -14.13 18.25
CA VAL A 40 -18.12 -13.77 18.95
C VAL A 40 -17.94 -13.88 20.48
N SER A 41 -17.13 -14.85 20.93
CA SER A 41 -16.79 -15.05 22.34
C SER A 41 -16.01 -13.90 22.99
N GLU A 42 -15.34 -13.06 22.19
CA GLU A 42 -14.58 -11.91 22.67
C GLU A 42 -15.40 -10.61 22.68
N LEU A 43 -16.65 -10.65 22.21
CA LEU A 43 -17.52 -9.49 22.19
C LEU A 43 -17.97 -9.10 23.60
N LYS A 44 -18.07 -7.79 23.84
CA LYS A 44 -18.75 -7.30 25.05
C LYS A 44 -20.23 -7.74 25.02
N PRO A 45 -20.89 -7.88 26.19
CA PRO A 45 -22.32 -8.23 26.22
C PRO A 45 -23.20 -7.29 25.39
N SER A 46 -22.88 -5.99 25.36
CA SER A 46 -23.58 -5.00 24.53
C SER A 46 -23.38 -5.22 23.03
N GLU A 47 -22.17 -5.63 22.61
CA GLU A 47 -21.83 -5.87 21.20
C GLU A 47 -22.45 -7.17 20.69
N ALA A 48 -22.41 -8.23 21.51
CA ALA A 48 -23.10 -9.48 21.24
C ALA A 48 -24.61 -9.26 21.12
N LYS A 49 -25.20 -8.43 21.99
CA LYS A 49 -26.61 -8.02 21.87
C LYS A 49 -26.86 -7.28 20.54
N SER A 50 -26.03 -6.32 20.18
CA SER A 50 -26.16 -5.61 18.89
C SER A 50 -26.10 -6.56 17.68
N LEU A 51 -25.29 -7.61 17.73
CA LEU A 51 -25.24 -8.64 16.69
C LEU A 51 -26.57 -9.42 16.59
N GLN A 52 -27.13 -9.83 17.72
CA GLN A 52 -28.43 -10.51 17.75
C GLN A 52 -29.57 -9.59 17.28
N ASP A 53 -29.59 -8.35 17.76
CA ASP A 53 -30.59 -7.34 17.36
C ASP A 53 -30.51 -7.05 15.84
N LEU A 54 -29.30 -7.04 15.26
CA LEU A 54 -29.12 -6.88 13.81
C LEU A 54 -29.67 -8.07 13.04
N LYS A 55 -29.35 -9.30 13.46
CA LYS A 55 -29.89 -10.53 12.84
C LYS A 55 -31.42 -10.56 12.89
N GLN A 56 -32.00 -10.21 14.04
CA GLN A 56 -33.45 -10.15 14.20
C GLN A 56 -34.08 -9.12 13.27
N LYS A 57 -33.53 -7.90 13.20
CA LYS A 57 -34.06 -6.88 12.30
C LYS A 57 -33.91 -7.26 10.83
N LEU A 58 -32.80 -7.87 10.44
CA LEU A 58 -32.58 -8.37 9.08
C LEU A 58 -33.57 -9.49 8.73
N SER A 59 -33.90 -10.37 9.67
CA SER A 59 -34.91 -11.43 9.47
C SER A 59 -36.34 -10.90 9.28
N SER A 60 -36.59 -9.68 9.73
CA SER A 60 -37.87 -8.98 9.55
C SER A 60 -37.87 -7.99 8.38
N SER A 61 -36.75 -7.84 7.66
CA SER A 61 -36.66 -6.91 6.53
C SER A 61 -37.01 -7.58 5.21
N SER A 62 -37.15 -6.78 4.15
CA SER A 62 -37.43 -7.27 2.79
C SER A 62 -36.34 -8.20 2.25
N PHE A 63 -35.15 -8.23 2.86
CA PHE A 63 -34.02 -9.07 2.46
C PHE A 63 -33.94 -10.39 3.22
N ALA A 64 -34.91 -10.71 4.09
CA ALA A 64 -34.85 -11.91 4.93
C ALA A 64 -34.63 -13.22 4.14
N SER A 65 -35.26 -13.36 2.98
CA SER A 65 -35.20 -14.57 2.14
C SER A 65 -34.04 -14.61 1.14
N SER A 66 -33.38 -13.47 0.87
CA SER A 66 -32.34 -13.32 -0.16
C SER A 66 -31.02 -12.75 0.36
N SER A 67 -30.89 -12.54 1.67
CA SER A 67 -29.71 -11.94 2.30
C SER A 67 -28.48 -12.86 2.27
N SER A 68 -27.81 -12.89 1.12
CA SER A 68 -26.49 -13.50 0.93
C SER A 68 -25.48 -12.43 0.57
N MET A 69 -24.26 -12.55 1.09
CA MET A 69 -23.15 -11.68 0.71
C MET A 69 -21.91 -12.52 0.44
N TRP A 70 -21.36 -12.37 -0.77
CA TRP A 70 -20.23 -13.18 -1.28
C TRP A 70 -20.43 -14.69 -1.13
N GLY A 71 -21.67 -15.17 -1.34
CA GLY A 71 -22.02 -16.58 -1.22
C GLY A 71 -22.22 -17.08 0.22
N VAL A 72 -22.24 -16.17 1.21
CA VAL A 72 -22.53 -16.50 2.61
C VAL A 72 -23.95 -16.07 2.97
N PRO A 73 -24.86 -17.01 3.30
CA PRO A 73 -26.19 -16.68 3.82
C PRO A 73 -26.10 -15.98 5.18
N LEU A 74 -26.53 -14.72 5.27
CA LEU A 74 -26.33 -13.88 6.46
C LEU A 74 -27.18 -14.31 7.67
N LEU A 75 -28.26 -15.04 7.44
CA LEU A 75 -29.14 -15.60 8.48
C LEU A 75 -28.98 -17.12 8.63
N GLY A 76 -27.97 -17.73 7.98
CA GLY A 76 -27.79 -19.19 7.94
C GLY A 76 -27.16 -19.81 9.19
N GLY A 77 -26.80 -19.03 10.20
CA GLY A 77 -26.13 -19.52 11.42
C GLY A 77 -24.66 -19.90 11.23
N ASP A 78 -24.04 -19.49 10.12
CA ASP A 78 -22.62 -19.69 9.81
C ASP A 78 -21.76 -18.62 10.52
N ASP A 79 -20.64 -19.01 11.14
CA ASP A 79 -19.68 -18.07 11.74
C ASP A 79 -19.21 -17.00 10.74
N ARG A 80 -19.18 -17.33 9.44
CA ARG A 80 -18.84 -16.37 8.38
C ARG A 80 -19.84 -15.25 8.24
N ALA A 81 -21.13 -15.55 8.44
CA ALA A 81 -22.17 -14.53 8.47
C ALA A 81 -21.92 -13.55 9.61
N ASP A 82 -21.50 -14.05 10.77
CA ASP A 82 -21.23 -13.23 11.95
C ASP A 82 -20.04 -12.30 11.71
N VAL A 83 -18.97 -12.79 11.07
CA VAL A 83 -17.85 -11.94 10.64
C VAL A 83 -18.32 -10.80 9.74
N ILE A 84 -19.14 -11.10 8.72
CA ILE A 84 -19.65 -10.08 7.78
C ILE A 84 -20.52 -9.07 8.52
N LEU A 85 -21.50 -9.52 9.32
CA LEU A 85 -22.39 -8.65 10.08
C LEU A 85 -21.63 -7.77 11.09
N LEU A 86 -20.61 -8.32 11.76
CA LEU A 86 -19.75 -7.58 12.66
C LEU A 86 -18.96 -6.48 11.95
N LYS A 87 -18.59 -6.65 10.68
CA LYS A 87 -17.96 -5.58 9.90
C LYS A 87 -18.88 -4.38 9.71
N PHE A 88 -20.16 -4.62 9.39
CA PHE A 88 -21.16 -3.55 9.28
C PHE A 88 -21.43 -2.88 10.63
N LEU A 89 -21.59 -3.67 11.70
CA LEU A 89 -21.77 -3.14 13.06
C LEU A 89 -20.61 -2.25 13.46
N ARG A 90 -19.37 -2.74 13.33
CA ARG A 90 -18.21 -1.97 13.74
C ARG A 90 -17.95 -0.78 12.83
N ALA A 91 -18.38 -0.80 11.56
CA ALA A 91 -18.31 0.37 10.67
C ALA A 91 -19.25 1.50 11.12
N ARG A 92 -20.25 1.20 11.95
CA ARG A 92 -21.24 2.15 12.48
C ARG A 92 -21.26 2.16 14.01
N ASP A 93 -20.13 1.87 14.65
CA ASP A 93 -19.95 1.89 16.11
C ASP A 93 -21.06 1.11 16.87
N PHE A 94 -21.43 -0.05 16.34
CA PHE A 94 -22.48 -0.96 16.82
C PHE A 94 -23.89 -0.34 16.91
N LYS A 95 -24.15 0.77 16.19
CA LYS A 95 -25.50 1.32 16.03
C LYS A 95 -26.29 0.44 15.06
N VAL A 96 -27.14 -0.43 15.62
CA VAL A 96 -27.85 -1.47 14.86
C VAL A 96 -28.66 -0.90 13.68
N GLY A 97 -29.41 0.19 13.88
CA GLY A 97 -30.22 0.80 12.82
C GLY A 97 -29.40 1.37 11.66
N ASP A 98 -28.27 2.00 11.93
CA ASP A 98 -27.38 2.53 10.89
C ASP A 98 -26.61 1.41 10.18
N SER A 99 -26.27 0.35 10.91
CA SER A 99 -25.61 -0.84 10.39
C SER A 99 -26.52 -1.61 9.42
N LEU A 100 -27.79 -1.80 9.81
CA LEU A 100 -28.79 -2.43 8.95
C LEU A 100 -29.00 -1.62 7.67
N ARG A 101 -29.19 -0.31 7.78
CA ARG A 101 -29.36 0.57 6.61
C ARG A 101 -28.16 0.54 5.66
N MET A 102 -26.94 0.45 6.21
CA MET A 102 -25.73 0.31 5.41
C MET A 102 -25.67 -1.05 4.71
N LEU A 103 -26.03 -2.12 5.41
CA LEU A 103 -26.08 -3.48 4.87
C LEU A 103 -27.11 -3.60 3.75
N GLU A 104 -28.34 -3.13 3.96
CA GLU A 104 -29.42 -3.17 2.97
C GLU A 104 -29.04 -2.41 1.70
N LYS A 105 -28.53 -1.17 1.82
CA LYS A 105 -28.01 -0.41 0.68
C LYS A 105 -26.89 -1.13 -0.06
N CYS A 106 -26.04 -1.84 0.67
CA CYS A 106 -24.97 -2.63 0.06
C CYS A 106 -25.54 -3.83 -0.71
N LEU A 107 -26.52 -4.53 -0.16
CA LEU A 107 -27.20 -5.65 -0.83
C LEU A 107 -27.94 -5.18 -2.09
N GLU A 108 -28.73 -4.10 -2.00
CA GLU A 108 -29.41 -3.46 -3.14
C GLU A 108 -28.43 -3.11 -4.25
N TRP A 109 -27.36 -2.39 -3.90
CA TRP A 109 -26.36 -2.00 -4.88
C TRP A 109 -25.68 -3.21 -5.52
N ARG A 110 -25.38 -4.27 -4.75
CA ARG A 110 -24.74 -5.48 -5.29
C ARG A 110 -25.62 -6.19 -6.31
N GLU A 111 -26.94 -6.20 -6.09
CA GLU A 111 -27.94 -6.74 -7.00
C GLU A 111 -28.06 -5.89 -8.26
N GLU A 112 -28.27 -4.57 -8.11
CA GLU A 112 -28.35 -3.61 -9.23
C GLU A 112 -27.10 -3.63 -10.10
N PHE A 113 -25.93 -3.70 -9.46
CA PHE A 113 -24.63 -3.73 -10.12
C PHE A 113 -24.28 -5.13 -10.66
N LYS A 114 -25.08 -6.17 -10.35
CA LYS A 114 -24.88 -7.56 -10.81
C LYS A 114 -23.48 -8.09 -10.48
N THR A 115 -23.02 -7.83 -9.26
CA THR A 115 -21.66 -8.15 -8.80
C THR A 115 -21.31 -9.63 -8.88
N GLU A 116 -22.28 -10.53 -8.74
CA GLU A 116 -22.05 -11.99 -8.78
C GLU A 116 -21.51 -12.48 -10.13
N LYS A 117 -21.98 -11.89 -11.23
CA LYS A 117 -21.54 -12.24 -12.60
C LYS A 117 -20.32 -11.44 -13.05
N LEU A 118 -19.97 -10.39 -12.28
CA LEU A 118 -18.99 -9.40 -12.67
C LEU A 118 -17.60 -10.02 -12.91
N THR A 119 -17.17 -11.01 -12.12
CA THR A 119 -15.81 -11.55 -12.23
C THR A 119 -15.50 -12.23 -13.57
N GLU A 120 -16.53 -12.60 -14.34
CA GLU A 120 -16.41 -13.31 -15.62
C GLU A 120 -16.56 -12.39 -16.84
N GLU A 121 -16.98 -11.15 -16.64
CA GLU A 121 -17.23 -10.20 -17.73
C GLU A 121 -15.94 -9.70 -18.40
N ASP A 122 -15.91 -9.64 -19.73
CA ASP A 122 -14.83 -8.96 -20.47
C ASP A 122 -15.16 -7.47 -20.65
N LEU A 123 -14.51 -6.64 -19.83
CA LEU A 123 -14.69 -5.18 -19.86
C LEU A 123 -13.68 -4.47 -20.76
N GLY A 124 -12.79 -5.21 -21.45
CA GLY A 124 -11.86 -4.65 -22.42
C GLY A 124 -10.71 -3.84 -21.81
N PHE A 125 -10.34 -4.13 -20.56
CA PHE A 125 -9.25 -3.48 -19.82
C PHE A 125 -8.13 -4.45 -19.41
N LYS A 126 -7.99 -5.57 -20.12
CA LYS A 126 -6.91 -6.56 -19.89
C LYS A 126 -5.52 -5.94 -20.00
N ASP A 127 -5.36 -4.90 -20.83
CA ASP A 127 -4.13 -4.13 -20.99
C ASP A 127 -3.81 -3.22 -19.79
N LEU A 128 -4.84 -2.83 -19.02
CA LEU A 128 -4.69 -2.05 -17.78
C LEU A 128 -4.53 -2.95 -16.55
N GLU A 129 -4.87 -4.24 -16.66
CA GLU A 129 -4.63 -5.21 -15.60
C GLU A 129 -3.12 -5.38 -15.37
N GLY A 130 -2.71 -5.33 -14.10
CA GLY A 130 -1.30 -5.33 -13.73
C GLY A 130 -0.59 -3.98 -13.84
N ARG A 131 -1.26 -2.94 -14.37
CA ARG A 131 -0.73 -1.57 -14.45
C ARG A 131 -1.52 -0.59 -13.60
N VAL A 132 -2.85 -0.55 -13.77
CA VAL A 132 -3.73 0.43 -13.12
C VAL A 132 -4.39 -0.12 -11.87
N ALA A 133 -4.87 -1.35 -11.93
CA ALA A 133 -5.56 -2.02 -10.84
C ALA A 133 -5.21 -3.50 -10.87
N TYR A 134 -4.70 -4.03 -9.76
CA TYR A 134 -4.33 -5.44 -9.70
C TYR A 134 -4.15 -5.95 -8.26
N MET A 135 -4.44 -7.23 -8.07
CA MET A 135 -4.07 -7.96 -6.86
C MET A 135 -2.64 -8.47 -7.01
N ARG A 136 -1.76 -8.22 -6.04
CA ARG A 136 -0.39 -8.74 -6.03
C ARG A 136 0.16 -8.78 -4.62
N GLY A 137 0.71 -9.93 -4.22
CA GLY A 137 1.37 -10.09 -2.94
C GLY A 137 0.40 -10.08 -1.75
N TYR A 138 1.00 -10.25 -0.57
CA TYR A 138 0.31 -10.26 0.71
C TYR A 138 1.07 -9.37 1.69
N ASP A 139 0.35 -8.78 2.65
CA ASP A 139 1.00 -8.05 3.74
C ASP A 139 1.61 -9.00 4.79
N LYS A 140 2.26 -8.45 5.81
CA LYS A 140 2.91 -9.19 6.90
C LYS A 140 1.93 -10.03 7.74
N GLU A 141 0.63 -9.73 7.67
CA GLU A 141 -0.46 -10.44 8.37
C GLU A 141 -1.23 -11.41 7.45
N GLY A 142 -0.87 -11.49 6.16
CA GLY A 142 -1.47 -12.39 5.18
C GLY A 142 -2.65 -11.79 4.41
N HIS A 143 -2.92 -10.48 4.54
CA HIS A 143 -3.95 -9.81 3.77
C HIS A 143 -3.54 -9.67 2.30
N PRO A 144 -4.43 -10.00 1.34
CA PRO A 144 -4.15 -9.76 -0.06
C PRO A 144 -4.04 -8.26 -0.33
N VAL A 145 -3.08 -7.85 -1.17
CA VAL A 145 -2.85 -6.44 -1.50
C VAL A 145 -3.37 -6.11 -2.90
N CYS A 146 -4.20 -5.08 -2.98
CA CYS A 146 -4.71 -4.47 -4.21
C CYS A 146 -3.98 -3.17 -4.47
N TYR A 147 -3.26 -3.08 -5.59
CA TYR A 147 -2.60 -1.86 -6.03
C TYR A 147 -3.47 -1.09 -7.01
N ASN A 148 -3.52 0.24 -6.84
CA ASN A 148 -4.24 1.17 -7.70
C ASN A 148 -3.30 2.30 -8.13
N ALA A 149 -2.96 2.39 -9.42
CA ALA A 149 -2.06 3.40 -9.96
C ALA A 149 -2.76 4.18 -11.08
N TYR A 150 -3.17 5.41 -10.78
CA TYR A 150 -3.94 6.24 -11.71
C TYR A 150 -3.10 7.21 -12.54
N GLY A 151 -1.78 7.24 -12.33
CA GLY A 151 -0.86 8.15 -13.04
C GLY A 151 -0.87 7.97 -14.57
N VAL A 152 -1.23 6.78 -15.07
CA VAL A 152 -1.36 6.52 -16.52
C VAL A 152 -2.41 7.41 -17.20
N PHE A 153 -3.37 7.92 -16.43
CA PHE A 153 -4.45 8.77 -16.94
C PHE A 153 -4.05 10.25 -17.02
N LYS A 154 -2.80 10.59 -16.69
CA LYS A 154 -2.23 11.90 -17.01
C LYS A 154 -2.11 12.10 -18.51
N GLU A 155 -1.90 11.01 -19.26
CA GLU A 155 -1.87 11.05 -20.73
C GLU A 155 -3.27 11.28 -21.28
N ARG A 156 -3.43 12.35 -22.07
CA ARG A 156 -4.74 12.80 -22.58
C ARG A 156 -5.47 11.71 -23.36
N GLU A 157 -4.75 10.98 -24.22
CA GLU A 157 -5.34 9.90 -25.03
C GLU A 157 -5.87 8.77 -24.15
N MET A 158 -5.11 8.36 -23.13
CA MET A 158 -5.56 7.35 -22.16
C MET A 158 -6.75 7.85 -21.34
N TYR A 159 -6.72 9.11 -20.92
CA TYR A 159 -7.84 9.74 -20.23
C TYR A 159 -9.11 9.73 -21.09
N GLU A 160 -9.05 10.20 -22.34
CA GLU A 160 -10.19 10.23 -23.26
C GLU A 160 -10.71 8.82 -23.61
N ARG A 161 -9.81 7.83 -23.71
CA ARG A 161 -10.16 6.42 -23.92
C ARG A 161 -10.97 5.83 -22.77
N VAL A 162 -10.69 6.23 -21.53
CA VAL A 162 -11.27 5.60 -20.32
C VAL A 162 -12.34 6.47 -19.66
N PHE A 163 -12.29 7.78 -19.83
CA PHE A 163 -13.16 8.76 -19.16
C PHE A 163 -13.76 9.81 -20.11
N GLY A 164 -13.60 9.65 -21.43
CA GLY A 164 -14.06 10.65 -22.40
C GLY A 164 -15.58 10.87 -22.42
N ASP A 165 -16.36 9.93 -21.87
CA ASP A 165 -17.81 10.01 -21.74
C ASP A 165 -18.28 9.16 -20.55
N GLU A 166 -19.58 9.28 -20.22
CA GLU A 166 -20.20 8.59 -19.09
C GLU A 166 -20.18 7.06 -19.24
N GLU A 167 -20.33 6.55 -20.46
CA GLU A 167 -20.32 5.11 -20.74
C GLU A 167 -18.95 4.50 -20.42
N LYS A 168 -17.87 5.12 -20.91
CA LYS A 168 -16.49 4.69 -20.62
C LYS A 168 -16.17 4.76 -19.14
N LEU A 169 -16.56 5.85 -18.47
CA LEU A 169 -16.38 6.00 -17.03
C LEU A 169 -17.11 4.88 -16.27
N ASN A 170 -18.36 4.59 -16.60
CA ASN A 170 -19.14 3.53 -15.97
C ASN A 170 -18.52 2.15 -16.23
N LYS A 171 -18.03 1.89 -17.46
CA LYS A 171 -17.31 0.66 -17.80
C LYS A 171 -16.03 0.50 -16.97
N PHE A 172 -15.28 1.59 -16.79
CA PHE A 172 -14.08 1.60 -15.95
C PHE A 172 -14.40 1.35 -14.48
N LEU A 173 -15.42 2.02 -13.93
CA LEU A 173 -15.88 1.80 -12.56
C LEU A 173 -16.32 0.35 -12.35
N ARG A 174 -17.01 -0.24 -13.33
CA ARG A 174 -17.37 -1.66 -13.35
C ARG A 174 -16.16 -2.57 -13.31
N TRP A 175 -15.12 -2.26 -14.08
CA TRP A 175 -13.87 -3.01 -14.06
C TRP A 175 -13.10 -2.87 -12.75
N ARG A 176 -13.12 -1.68 -12.14
CA ARG A 176 -12.52 -1.45 -10.82
C ARG A 176 -13.16 -2.31 -9.74
N VAL A 177 -14.50 -2.38 -9.73
CA VAL A 177 -15.23 -3.27 -8.81
C VAL A 177 -14.90 -4.73 -9.12
N GLN A 178 -14.75 -5.11 -10.40
CA GLN A 178 -14.37 -6.48 -10.78
C GLN A 178 -13.03 -6.90 -10.15
N VAL A 179 -12.01 -6.03 -10.21
CA VAL A 179 -10.70 -6.30 -9.59
C VAL A 179 -10.82 -6.46 -8.08
N LEU A 180 -11.63 -5.61 -7.43
CA LEU A 180 -11.88 -5.72 -6.00
C LEU A 180 -12.62 -7.01 -5.63
N GLU A 181 -13.63 -7.42 -6.38
CA GLU A 181 -14.36 -8.68 -6.18
C GLU A 181 -13.45 -9.90 -6.30
N ARG A 182 -12.47 -9.88 -7.21
CA ARG A 182 -11.42 -10.91 -7.27
C ARG A 182 -10.61 -10.95 -5.96
N GLY A 183 -10.29 -9.80 -5.38
CA GLY A 183 -9.66 -9.71 -4.07
C GLY A 183 -10.54 -10.22 -2.93
N VAL A 184 -11.85 -9.96 -2.97
CA VAL A 184 -12.80 -10.45 -1.94
C VAL A 184 -12.87 -11.98 -1.93
N LYS A 185 -12.77 -12.64 -3.10
CA LYS A 185 -12.70 -14.11 -3.18
C LYS A 185 -11.49 -14.72 -2.46
N LEU A 186 -10.45 -13.94 -2.17
CA LEU A 186 -9.28 -14.37 -1.39
C LEU A 186 -9.50 -14.27 0.12
N LEU A 187 -10.61 -13.69 0.57
CA LEU A 187 -10.93 -13.54 1.99
C LEU A 187 -11.59 -14.80 2.53
N HIS A 188 -11.28 -15.14 3.77
CA HIS A 188 -11.86 -16.31 4.43
C HIS A 188 -13.23 -16.05 5.06
N PHE A 189 -13.47 -14.80 5.49
CA PHE A 189 -14.62 -14.41 6.30
C PHE A 189 -14.79 -15.24 7.57
N LYS A 190 -13.72 -15.72 8.21
CA LYS A 190 -13.81 -16.55 9.41
C LYS A 190 -13.16 -15.88 10.64
N PRO A 191 -13.59 -16.20 11.86
CA PRO A 191 -12.91 -15.72 13.07
C PRO A 191 -11.41 -16.08 13.04
N GLY A 192 -10.56 -15.12 13.36
CA GLY A 192 -9.10 -15.21 13.32
C GLY A 192 -8.48 -15.34 11.92
N GLY A 193 -9.29 -15.29 10.86
CA GLY A 193 -8.82 -15.37 9.47
C GLY A 193 -8.62 -13.99 8.82
N VAL A 194 -7.95 -14.02 7.67
CA VAL A 194 -7.82 -12.87 6.76
C VAL A 194 -9.19 -12.44 6.25
N ASN A 195 -9.64 -11.27 6.70
CA ASN A 195 -11.00 -10.77 6.44
C ASN A 195 -11.01 -9.38 5.79
N SER A 196 -9.84 -8.86 5.42
CA SER A 196 -9.66 -7.50 4.89
C SER A 196 -8.65 -7.48 3.74
N ILE A 197 -8.76 -6.50 2.85
CA ILE A 197 -7.85 -6.26 1.72
C ILE A 197 -7.02 -5.01 2.00
N ILE A 198 -5.71 -5.04 1.76
CA ILE A 198 -4.89 -3.83 1.77
C ILE A 198 -5.01 -3.15 0.41
N GLN A 199 -5.41 -1.89 0.40
CA GLN A 199 -5.57 -1.07 -0.79
C GLN A 199 -4.42 -0.06 -0.87
N VAL A 200 -3.42 -0.33 -1.70
CA VAL A 200 -2.34 0.62 -1.95
C VAL A 200 -2.73 1.49 -3.14
N THR A 201 -3.01 2.76 -2.90
CA THR A 201 -3.39 3.71 -3.95
C THR A 201 -2.29 4.73 -4.16
N ASP A 202 -1.68 4.71 -5.34
CA ASP A 202 -0.72 5.71 -5.77
C ASP A 202 -1.45 6.94 -6.33
N LEU A 203 -1.26 8.05 -5.64
CA LEU A 203 -1.83 9.34 -6.01
C LEU A 203 -0.89 10.20 -6.84
N LYS A 204 0.33 9.69 -7.15
CA LYS A 204 1.24 10.38 -8.04
C LYS A 204 0.59 10.59 -9.40
N ASP A 205 0.62 11.83 -9.88
CA ASP A 205 0.10 12.21 -11.19
C ASP A 205 -1.40 11.89 -11.43
N MET A 206 -2.18 11.60 -10.38
CA MET A 206 -3.60 11.28 -10.52
C MET A 206 -4.40 12.51 -11.01
N PRO A 207 -5.17 12.40 -12.11
CA PRO A 207 -6.07 13.47 -12.54
C PRO A 207 -7.14 13.78 -11.50
N LYS A 208 -7.27 15.06 -11.12
CA LYS A 208 -8.18 15.52 -10.05
C LYS A 208 -9.65 15.16 -10.30
N GLY A 209 -10.10 15.16 -11.56
CA GLY A 209 -11.48 14.85 -11.94
C GLY A 209 -11.90 13.40 -11.70
N ILE A 210 -10.94 12.47 -11.58
CA ILE A 210 -11.22 11.04 -11.34
C ILE A 210 -11.51 10.76 -9.87
N PHE A 211 -10.99 11.59 -8.96
CA PHE A 211 -11.00 11.28 -7.53
C PHE A 211 -12.41 11.26 -6.93
N ILE A 212 -13.23 12.26 -7.26
CA ILE A 212 -14.57 12.43 -6.65
C ILE A 212 -15.53 11.28 -7.03
N PRO A 213 -15.70 10.92 -8.33
CA PRO A 213 -16.55 9.80 -8.73
C PRO A 213 -16.08 8.46 -8.16
N GLN A 214 -14.76 8.25 -8.08
CA GLN A 214 -14.19 7.06 -7.45
C GLN A 214 -14.59 6.98 -5.98
N THR A 215 -14.41 8.06 -5.21
CA THR A 215 -14.64 8.03 -3.76
C THR A 215 -16.09 7.78 -3.35
N GLN A 216 -17.07 8.24 -4.12
CA GLN A 216 -18.48 8.17 -3.70
C GLN A 216 -19.02 6.73 -3.70
N ASN A 217 -18.69 5.94 -4.74
CA ASN A 217 -19.06 4.52 -4.82
C ASN A 217 -18.12 3.61 -4.02
N TRP A 218 -16.83 3.97 -3.97
CA TRP A 218 -15.81 3.26 -3.22
C TRP A 218 -16.13 3.18 -1.72
N VAL A 219 -16.42 4.31 -1.08
CA VAL A 219 -16.58 4.36 0.39
C VAL A 219 -17.74 3.47 0.86
N THR A 220 -18.88 3.51 0.17
CA THR A 220 -20.05 2.72 0.55
C THR A 220 -19.80 1.21 0.43
N TYR A 221 -19.05 0.78 -0.59
CA TYR A 221 -18.81 -0.64 -0.86
C TYR A 221 -17.65 -1.23 -0.02
N THR A 222 -16.64 -0.41 0.33
CA THR A 222 -15.34 -0.94 0.80
C THR A 222 -15.02 -0.67 2.27
N GLU A 223 -15.78 0.20 2.92
CA GLU A 223 -15.49 0.70 4.28
C GLU A 223 -15.39 -0.42 5.35
N GLY A 224 -16.07 -1.55 5.14
CA GLY A 224 -16.01 -2.72 6.03
C GLY A 224 -14.82 -3.68 5.80
N PHE A 225 -14.19 -3.62 4.62
CA PHE A 225 -13.40 -4.74 4.08
C PHE A 225 -12.02 -4.34 3.58
N CYS A 226 -11.69 -3.05 3.62
CA CYS A 226 -10.41 -2.54 3.13
C CYS A 226 -9.67 -1.72 4.19
N VAL A 227 -8.34 -1.80 4.15
CA VAL A 227 -7.41 -0.85 4.79
C VAL A 227 -6.75 -0.06 3.67
N ALA A 228 -6.81 1.27 3.72
CA ALA A 228 -6.39 2.12 2.62
C ALA A 228 -5.03 2.77 2.91
N ILE A 229 -4.02 2.43 2.10
CA ILE A 229 -2.70 3.04 2.11
C ILE A 229 -2.57 3.93 0.87
N PHE A 230 -2.56 5.24 1.06
CA PHE A 230 -2.32 6.21 0.00
C PHE A 230 -0.83 6.54 -0.04
N ILE A 231 -0.18 6.31 -1.18
CA ILE A 231 1.22 6.64 -1.42
C ILE A 231 1.36 7.78 -2.41
N ASN A 232 2.51 8.47 -2.34
CA ASN A 232 2.79 9.66 -3.12
C ASN A 232 1.68 10.72 -3.05
N VAL A 233 1.16 10.93 -1.83
CA VAL A 233 0.04 11.83 -1.58
C VAL A 233 0.47 13.27 -1.88
N PRO A 234 -0.16 13.95 -2.84
CA PRO A 234 0.18 15.34 -3.16
C PRO A 234 -0.36 16.28 -2.08
N TRP A 235 0.27 17.45 -1.93
CA TRP A 235 -0.06 18.41 -0.86
C TRP A 235 -1.55 18.81 -0.82
N TYR A 236 -2.19 18.91 -1.99
CA TYR A 236 -3.59 19.33 -2.12
C TYR A 236 -4.58 18.23 -1.71
N PHE A 237 -4.15 16.97 -1.55
CA PHE A 237 -5.02 15.89 -1.10
C PHE A 237 -5.62 16.16 0.27
N SER A 238 -4.91 16.93 1.11
CA SER A 238 -5.42 17.35 2.42
C SER A 238 -6.75 18.10 2.33
N VAL A 239 -6.92 18.94 1.31
CA VAL A 239 -8.18 19.66 1.03
C VAL A 239 -9.27 18.68 0.65
N ILE A 240 -8.96 17.75 -0.26
CA ILE A 240 -9.92 16.74 -0.71
C ILE A 240 -10.37 15.85 0.45
N TYR A 241 -9.43 15.37 1.27
CA TYR A 241 -9.71 14.60 2.47
C TYR A 241 -10.62 15.34 3.45
N SER A 242 -10.41 16.65 3.62
CA SER A 242 -11.25 17.47 4.50
C SER A 242 -12.72 17.53 4.04
N MET A 243 -12.99 17.40 2.73
CA MET A 243 -14.34 17.45 2.16
C MET A 243 -15.16 16.18 2.48
N PHE A 244 -14.53 15.00 2.47
CA PHE A 244 -15.25 13.73 2.68
C PHE A 244 -15.05 13.11 4.07
N SER A 245 -13.98 13.47 4.78
CA SER A 245 -13.72 12.94 6.12
C SER A 245 -14.84 13.16 7.16
N PRO A 246 -15.72 14.18 7.10
CA PRO A 246 -16.85 14.30 8.02
C PRO A 246 -17.85 13.13 7.95
N PHE A 247 -17.91 12.42 6.82
CA PHE A 247 -18.80 11.26 6.63
C PHE A 247 -18.20 9.95 7.14
N LEU A 248 -16.93 9.95 7.56
CA LEU A 248 -16.21 8.75 8.03
C LEU A 248 -16.19 8.70 9.56
N THR A 249 -16.42 7.52 10.12
CA THR A 249 -16.24 7.28 11.56
C THR A 249 -14.75 7.39 11.95
N HIS A 250 -14.46 7.61 13.24
CA HIS A 250 -13.08 7.61 13.73
C HIS A 250 -12.35 6.30 13.38
N ARG A 251 -13.07 5.18 13.46
CA ARG A 251 -12.57 3.86 13.13
C ARG A 251 -12.24 3.69 11.65
N THR A 252 -13.06 4.24 10.76
CA THR A 252 -12.75 4.24 9.32
C THR A 252 -11.51 5.09 9.03
N LYS A 253 -11.40 6.26 9.66
CA LYS A 253 -10.23 7.14 9.53
C LYS A 253 -8.94 6.47 10.01
N SER A 254 -8.98 5.66 11.07
CA SER A 254 -7.78 4.97 11.58
C SER A 254 -7.28 3.85 10.67
N LYS A 255 -8.06 3.45 9.65
CA LYS A 255 -7.64 2.51 8.60
C LYS A 255 -6.94 3.21 7.42
N PHE A 256 -6.82 4.54 7.45
CA PHE A 256 -6.20 5.30 6.37
C PHE A 256 -4.76 5.61 6.74
N VAL A 257 -3.83 5.16 5.91
CA VAL A 257 -2.41 5.46 6.01
C VAL A 257 -2.05 6.36 4.84
N MET A 258 -1.37 7.48 5.11
CA MET A 258 -0.97 8.43 4.07
C MET A 258 0.55 8.61 4.09
N SER A 259 1.17 8.37 2.94
CA SER A 259 2.58 8.63 2.70
C SER A 259 2.75 9.82 1.77
N LYS A 260 3.63 10.75 2.17
CA LYS A 260 4.10 11.81 1.27
C LYS A 260 4.88 11.19 0.09
N GLU A 261 4.99 11.97 -0.98
CA GLU A 261 5.85 11.65 -2.12
C GLU A 261 7.30 11.42 -1.67
N GLY A 262 7.91 10.36 -2.22
CA GLY A 262 9.27 9.92 -1.88
C GLY A 262 9.37 8.95 -0.69
N ASN A 263 8.32 8.78 0.11
CA ASN A 263 8.33 7.91 1.30
C ASN A 263 7.52 6.62 1.13
N ALA A 264 7.15 6.27 -0.12
CA ALA A 264 6.30 5.12 -0.41
C ALA A 264 6.88 3.81 0.17
N ALA A 265 8.13 3.48 -0.15
CA ALA A 265 8.79 2.26 0.34
C ALA A 265 8.83 2.21 1.88
N GLU A 266 9.26 3.30 2.53
CA GLU A 266 9.32 3.38 4.00
C GLU A 266 7.94 3.16 4.64
N THR A 267 6.87 3.65 4.02
CA THR A 267 5.52 3.44 4.52
C THR A 267 5.05 2.01 4.27
N LEU A 268 5.28 1.47 3.08
CA LEU A 268 4.84 0.12 2.72
C LEU A 268 5.56 -0.97 3.53
N TYR A 269 6.85 -0.80 3.85
CA TYR A 269 7.63 -1.77 4.63
C TYR A 269 7.08 -1.99 6.05
N LYS A 270 6.28 -1.03 6.56
CA LYS A 270 5.59 -1.19 7.85
C LYS A 270 4.49 -2.24 7.82
N PHE A 271 3.93 -2.53 6.65
CA PHE A 271 2.77 -3.40 6.48
C PHE A 271 3.09 -4.61 5.61
N ILE A 272 3.89 -4.45 4.55
CA ILE A 272 4.13 -5.46 3.52
C ILE A 272 5.63 -5.78 3.51
N ARG A 273 5.99 -7.05 3.31
CA ARG A 273 7.40 -7.45 3.18
C ARG A 273 7.98 -6.94 1.85
N PRO A 274 9.26 -6.54 1.79
CA PRO A 274 9.84 -5.98 0.57
C PRO A 274 9.71 -6.88 -0.67
N GLU A 275 9.82 -8.19 -0.50
CA GLU A 275 9.65 -9.19 -1.56
C GLU A 275 8.22 -9.31 -2.12
N ASP A 276 7.23 -8.84 -1.37
CA ASP A 276 5.82 -8.80 -1.76
C ASP A 276 5.43 -7.41 -2.35
N ILE A 277 6.31 -6.41 -2.25
CA ILE A 277 6.07 -5.05 -2.78
C ILE A 277 6.58 -4.94 -4.23
N PRO A 278 5.79 -4.38 -5.17
CA PRO A 278 6.23 -4.09 -6.53
C PRO A 278 7.50 -3.25 -6.60
N VAL A 279 8.40 -3.56 -7.53
CA VAL A 279 9.65 -2.79 -7.75
C VAL A 279 9.43 -1.29 -7.91
N GLN A 280 8.37 -0.87 -8.60
CA GLN A 280 8.01 0.54 -8.80
C GLN A 280 7.71 1.31 -7.51
N TYR A 281 7.44 0.60 -6.41
CA TYR A 281 7.20 1.19 -5.08
C TYR A 281 8.36 0.95 -4.11
N GLY A 282 9.53 0.56 -4.64
CA GLY A 282 10.74 0.30 -3.85
C GLY A 282 10.75 -1.09 -3.19
N GLY A 283 10.05 -2.07 -3.74
CA GLY A 283 10.14 -3.47 -3.33
C GLY A 283 10.96 -4.33 -4.30
N LEU A 284 10.90 -5.64 -4.12
CA LEU A 284 11.64 -6.63 -4.90
C LEU A 284 10.72 -7.50 -5.78
N SER A 285 9.40 -7.34 -5.69
CA SER A 285 8.42 -8.12 -6.48
C SER A 285 8.38 -7.64 -7.93
N ARG A 286 8.78 -8.50 -8.88
CA ARG A 286 8.69 -8.21 -10.31
C ARG A 286 7.42 -8.78 -10.95
N PRO A 287 6.92 -8.18 -12.04
CA PRO A 287 5.79 -8.73 -12.78
C PRO A 287 6.00 -10.18 -13.24
N THR A 288 7.25 -10.56 -13.56
CA THR A 288 7.63 -11.89 -14.07
C THR A 288 7.79 -12.95 -12.97
N ASP A 289 7.79 -12.57 -11.69
CA ASP A 289 8.04 -13.50 -10.58
C ASP A 289 6.80 -14.35 -10.22
N SER A 290 5.62 -13.95 -10.70
CA SER A 290 4.36 -14.69 -10.49
C SER A 290 4.38 -16.16 -10.97
N GLN A 291 5.38 -16.56 -11.75
CA GLN A 291 5.56 -17.93 -12.25
C GLN A 291 6.64 -18.74 -11.52
N LYS A 292 7.40 -18.15 -10.58
CA LYS A 292 8.64 -18.75 -10.03
C LYS A 292 8.53 -19.38 -8.64
N GLY A 293 7.31 -19.61 -8.14
CA GLY A 293 7.07 -20.13 -6.80
C GLY A 293 7.03 -19.02 -5.74
N PRO A 294 7.08 -19.36 -4.43
CA PRO A 294 6.99 -18.36 -3.37
C PRO A 294 8.17 -17.38 -3.42
N PRO A 295 7.95 -16.10 -3.08
CA PRO A 295 9.00 -15.09 -3.08
C PRO A 295 10.10 -15.45 -2.07
N LYS A 296 11.35 -15.12 -2.42
CA LYS A 296 12.48 -15.32 -1.51
C LYS A 296 12.42 -14.26 -0.39
N PRO A 297 12.65 -14.65 0.88
CA PRO A 297 12.70 -13.69 1.98
C PRO A 297 13.77 -12.62 1.75
N ALA A 298 13.42 -11.35 1.97
CA ALA A 298 14.35 -10.24 1.88
C ALA A 298 14.72 -9.70 3.27
N SER A 299 15.92 -9.15 3.38
CA SER A 299 16.38 -8.41 4.55
C SER A 299 16.14 -6.92 4.36
N GLU A 300 15.56 -6.26 5.35
CA GLU A 300 15.31 -4.81 5.34
C GLU A 300 16.34 -4.06 6.21
N PHE A 301 16.77 -2.87 5.77
CA PHE A 301 17.63 -1.99 6.55
C PHE A 301 17.32 -0.51 6.28
N SER A 302 17.85 0.37 7.13
CA SER A 302 17.73 1.82 6.99
C SER A 302 19.10 2.46 6.88
N ILE A 303 19.22 3.50 6.07
CA ILE A 303 20.46 4.25 5.85
C ILE A 303 20.16 5.70 6.23
N LYS A 304 20.87 6.28 7.21
CA LYS A 304 20.66 7.70 7.53
C LYS A 304 21.28 8.58 6.44
N GLY A 305 20.91 9.85 6.45
CA GLY A 305 21.59 10.83 5.60
C GLY A 305 23.04 11.01 6.05
N GLY A 306 23.98 11.06 5.11
CA GLY A 306 25.41 11.20 5.42
C GLY A 306 26.12 9.88 5.74
N GLU A 307 25.42 8.74 5.66
CA GLU A 307 25.98 7.42 6.00
C GLU A 307 26.16 6.54 4.76
N LYS A 308 27.13 5.63 4.85
CA LYS A 308 27.35 4.51 3.93
C LYS A 308 27.12 3.20 4.69
N VAL A 309 26.40 2.27 4.09
CA VAL A 309 26.15 0.94 4.65
C VAL A 309 26.77 -0.11 3.74
N ASN A 310 27.50 -1.04 4.34
CA ASN A 310 28.11 -2.17 3.65
C ASN A 310 27.39 -3.46 4.08
N ILE A 311 27.00 -4.26 3.09
CA ILE A 311 26.45 -5.59 3.27
C ILE A 311 27.55 -6.58 2.91
N GLN A 312 28.00 -7.36 3.89
CA GLN A 312 29.02 -8.40 3.69
C GLN A 312 28.33 -9.75 3.51
N ILE A 313 28.66 -10.43 2.41
CA ILE A 313 28.25 -11.80 2.15
C ILE A 313 29.50 -12.65 2.25
N GLU A 314 29.71 -13.25 3.42
CA GLU A 314 30.88 -14.06 3.76
C GLU A 314 30.67 -15.55 3.42
N GLY A 315 31.76 -16.33 3.55
CA GLY A 315 31.71 -17.79 3.41
C GLY A 315 31.49 -18.25 1.97
N ILE A 316 31.86 -17.42 0.99
CA ILE A 316 31.79 -17.76 -0.43
C ILE A 316 32.93 -18.73 -0.75
N GLU A 317 32.61 -19.88 -1.33
CA GLU A 317 33.60 -20.86 -1.78
C GLU A 317 34.04 -20.58 -3.23
N GLY A 318 35.25 -21.01 -3.58
CA GLY A 318 35.74 -20.96 -4.96
C GLY A 318 34.83 -21.74 -5.90
N GLY A 319 34.52 -21.17 -7.07
CA GLY A 319 33.58 -21.71 -8.04
C GLY A 319 32.10 -21.40 -7.74
N ALA A 320 31.78 -20.68 -6.67
CA ALA A 320 30.40 -20.29 -6.39
C ALA A 320 29.92 -19.11 -7.25
N THR A 321 28.64 -19.13 -7.60
CA THR A 321 27.92 -18.00 -8.19
C THR A 321 27.06 -17.33 -7.12
N ILE A 322 27.34 -16.06 -6.84
CA ILE A 322 26.50 -15.21 -6.00
C ILE A 322 25.51 -14.48 -6.92
N SER A 323 24.24 -14.45 -6.54
CA SER A 323 23.23 -13.61 -7.20
C SER A 323 22.49 -12.81 -6.14
N TRP A 324 22.24 -11.54 -6.38
CA TRP A 324 21.55 -10.70 -5.43
C TRP A 324 20.63 -9.71 -6.13
N ASP A 325 19.55 -9.36 -5.43
CA ASP A 325 18.78 -8.18 -5.76
C ASP A 325 18.83 -7.19 -4.59
N ILE A 326 18.90 -5.90 -4.92
CA ILE A 326 18.82 -4.82 -3.96
C ILE A 326 17.94 -3.70 -4.49
N VAL A 327 17.14 -3.12 -3.59
CA VAL A 327 16.32 -1.93 -3.82
C VAL A 327 16.47 -1.01 -2.62
N VAL A 328 16.49 0.30 -2.82
CA VAL A 328 16.27 1.26 -1.74
C VAL A 328 15.29 2.33 -2.19
N GLY A 329 14.40 2.69 -1.27
CA GLY A 329 13.31 3.61 -1.53
C GLY A 329 13.79 5.01 -1.87
N GLY A 330 13.32 5.57 -2.99
CA GLY A 330 13.54 6.96 -3.37
C GLY A 330 14.98 7.27 -3.77
N TRP A 331 15.62 6.39 -4.55
CA TRP A 331 17.04 6.45 -4.87
C TRP A 331 17.56 7.76 -5.46
N ASP A 332 18.39 8.46 -4.71
CA ASP A 332 19.39 9.38 -5.26
C ASP A 332 20.64 9.10 -4.43
N LEU A 333 21.34 8.01 -4.77
CA LEU A 333 22.49 7.49 -4.02
C LEU A 333 23.49 6.76 -4.93
N GLU A 334 24.63 6.36 -4.38
CA GLU A 334 25.62 5.56 -5.10
C GLU A 334 25.64 4.10 -4.60
N TYR A 335 25.76 3.18 -5.53
CA TYR A 335 25.82 1.74 -5.31
C TYR A 335 27.11 1.16 -5.89
N THR A 336 27.82 0.32 -5.11
CA THR A 336 28.98 -0.45 -5.58
C THR A 336 28.92 -1.90 -5.11
N ALA A 337 29.63 -2.78 -5.81
CA ALA A 337 29.86 -4.15 -5.37
C ALA A 337 31.31 -4.54 -5.63
N GLU A 338 31.97 -5.08 -4.61
CA GLU A 338 33.39 -5.46 -4.64
C GLU A 338 33.54 -6.86 -4.03
N PHE A 339 34.28 -7.74 -4.70
CA PHE A 339 34.64 -9.05 -4.16
C PHE A 339 36.07 -8.97 -3.62
N VAL A 340 36.25 -9.35 -2.37
CA VAL A 340 37.57 -9.40 -1.75
C VAL A 340 37.97 -10.87 -1.66
N PRO A 341 39.10 -11.33 -2.22
CA PRO A 341 39.54 -12.70 -2.04
C PRO A 341 40.33 -12.91 -0.74
N ASN A 342 40.42 -14.15 -0.25
CA ASN A 342 41.11 -14.46 1.02
C ASN A 342 42.65 -14.38 0.94
N ALA A 343 43.24 -14.34 -0.27
CA ALA A 343 44.69 -14.46 -0.41
C ALA A 343 45.40 -13.17 0.05
N GLU A 344 46.46 -13.30 0.86
CA GLU A 344 47.16 -12.19 1.55
C GLU A 344 47.69 -11.07 0.62
N GLU A 345 47.82 -11.33 -0.70
CA GLU A 345 48.26 -10.35 -1.70
C GLU A 345 47.22 -10.06 -2.80
N SER A 346 45.97 -10.51 -2.61
CA SER A 346 44.92 -10.31 -3.61
C SER A 346 44.25 -8.93 -3.49
N TYR A 347 44.00 -8.30 -4.64
CA TYR A 347 43.30 -7.02 -4.71
C TYR A 347 41.78 -7.24 -4.74
N ALA A 348 41.03 -6.28 -4.18
CA ALA A 348 39.58 -6.27 -4.32
C ALA A 348 39.18 -6.18 -5.81
N ILE A 349 38.34 -7.11 -6.25
CA ILE A 349 37.80 -7.17 -7.59
C ILE A 349 36.54 -6.30 -7.64
N VAL A 350 36.56 -5.25 -8.45
CA VAL A 350 35.38 -4.40 -8.68
C VAL A 350 34.36 -5.18 -9.51
N VAL A 351 33.28 -5.62 -8.88
CA VAL A 351 32.18 -6.36 -9.52
C VAL A 351 31.19 -5.40 -10.17
N GLU A 352 30.81 -4.34 -9.45
CA GLU A 352 30.04 -3.22 -10.00
C GLU A 352 30.77 -1.91 -9.69
N LYS A 353 31.07 -1.14 -10.74
CA LYS A 353 31.61 0.23 -10.61
C LYS A 353 30.59 1.14 -9.93
N PRO A 354 31.03 2.23 -9.27
CA PRO A 354 30.14 3.26 -8.72
C PRO A 354 29.02 3.65 -9.68
N ARG A 355 27.80 3.24 -9.33
CA ARG A 355 26.60 3.48 -10.11
C ARG A 355 25.70 4.42 -9.32
N ARG A 356 25.41 5.58 -9.89
CA ARG A 356 24.42 6.50 -9.35
C ARG A 356 23.02 6.00 -9.68
N MET A 357 22.24 5.71 -8.64
CA MET A 357 20.87 5.25 -8.74
C MET A 357 19.90 6.42 -8.60
N LYS A 358 18.92 6.50 -9.50
CA LYS A 358 17.84 7.50 -9.52
C LYS A 358 16.54 6.94 -8.92
N ALA A 359 15.63 7.83 -8.55
CA ALA A 359 14.47 7.44 -7.74
C ALA A 359 13.44 6.65 -8.55
N SER A 360 13.54 6.75 -9.88
CA SER A 360 12.81 5.97 -10.87
C SER A 360 13.46 4.63 -11.20
N ASP A 361 14.68 4.37 -10.74
CA ASP A 361 15.38 3.14 -11.07
C ASP A 361 14.76 1.95 -10.33
N GLU A 362 14.68 0.82 -11.03
CA GLU A 362 14.22 -0.44 -10.46
C GLU A 362 15.30 -1.09 -9.58
N ALA A 363 14.92 -2.16 -8.88
CA ALA A 363 15.84 -2.99 -8.11
C ALA A 363 17.03 -3.46 -8.98
N VAL A 364 18.25 -3.29 -8.46
CA VAL A 364 19.46 -3.82 -9.08
C VAL A 364 19.42 -5.34 -8.96
N CYS A 365 19.62 -6.03 -10.09
CA CYS A 365 19.79 -7.48 -10.18
C CYS A 365 21.18 -7.74 -10.72
N ASN A 366 22.01 -8.45 -9.98
CA ASN A 366 23.34 -8.78 -10.47
C ASN A 366 23.78 -10.18 -9.99
N SER A 367 24.78 -10.72 -10.67
CA SER A 367 25.39 -12.00 -10.33
C SER A 367 26.87 -11.98 -10.61
N PHE A 368 27.64 -12.64 -9.76
CA PHE A 368 29.08 -12.76 -9.88
C PHE A 368 29.51 -14.19 -9.61
N THR A 369 30.41 -14.72 -10.43
CA THR A 369 31.01 -16.05 -10.23
C THR A 369 32.48 -15.86 -9.93
N THR A 370 32.94 -16.41 -8.81
CA THR A 370 34.32 -16.28 -8.35
C THR A 370 35.04 -17.62 -8.46
N GLY A 371 36.35 -17.59 -8.78
CA GLY A 371 37.24 -18.76 -8.65
C GLY A 371 37.81 -18.92 -7.25
N GLU A 372 37.78 -17.86 -6.43
CA GLU A 372 38.42 -17.78 -5.12
C GLU A 372 37.39 -17.67 -4.00
N ALA A 373 37.76 -18.08 -2.79
CA ALA A 373 36.90 -18.01 -1.62
C ALA A 373 37.11 -16.69 -0.86
N TRP A 374 36.04 -16.14 -0.24
CA TRP A 374 36.02 -15.15 0.85
C TRP A 374 34.67 -14.43 0.95
N GLU A 375 34.58 -13.16 0.51
CA GLU A 375 33.42 -12.29 0.75
C GLU A 375 33.09 -11.34 -0.42
N LEU A 376 31.80 -11.06 -0.59
CA LEU A 376 31.28 -10.01 -1.46
C LEU A 376 30.76 -8.86 -0.60
N ILE A 377 31.25 -7.65 -0.86
CA ILE A 377 30.85 -6.41 -0.19
C ILE A 377 29.98 -5.59 -1.13
N ILE A 378 28.72 -5.39 -0.74
CA ILE A 378 27.81 -4.48 -1.43
C ILE A 378 27.73 -3.19 -0.63
N SER A 379 28.09 -2.06 -1.24
CA SER A 379 28.03 -0.77 -0.57
C SER A 379 26.88 0.09 -1.11
N VAL A 380 26.13 0.70 -0.20
CA VAL A 380 25.10 1.69 -0.51
C VAL A 380 25.47 3.00 0.18
N ASP A 381 25.81 4.01 -0.61
CA ASP A 381 26.33 5.29 -0.13
C ASP A 381 25.27 6.40 -0.23
N ASN A 382 24.76 6.81 0.94
CA ASN A 382 23.79 7.90 1.08
C ASN A 382 24.44 9.19 1.60
N SER A 383 25.77 9.34 1.47
CA SER A 383 26.54 10.48 1.99
C SER A 383 26.12 11.82 1.38
N LEU A 384 25.64 11.80 0.14
CA LEU A 384 25.18 12.99 -0.58
C LEU A 384 23.77 13.46 -0.20
N SER A 385 23.02 12.67 0.59
CA SER A 385 21.67 13.01 1.03
C SER A 385 21.62 13.27 2.52
N ARG A 386 20.76 14.19 2.93
CA ARG A 386 20.41 14.39 4.35
C ARG A 386 19.22 13.55 4.80
N LYS A 387 18.52 12.90 3.87
CA LYS A 387 17.31 12.13 4.15
C LYS A 387 17.66 10.67 4.48
N LYS A 388 17.01 10.13 5.50
CA LYS A 388 16.97 8.69 5.76
C LYS A 388 16.29 7.98 4.59
N LYS A 389 16.79 6.80 4.23
CA LYS A 389 16.18 5.90 3.24
C LYS A 389 16.02 4.50 3.85
N VAL A 390 15.09 3.72 3.27
CA VAL A 390 14.93 2.29 3.58
C VAL A 390 15.38 1.47 2.39
N ALA A 391 15.90 0.29 2.66
CA ALA A 391 16.47 -0.62 1.69
C ALA A 391 16.04 -2.05 1.95
N ALA A 392 15.99 -2.85 0.90
CA ALA A 392 15.82 -4.27 1.00
C ALA A 392 16.73 -5.00 0.02
N TYR A 393 17.22 -6.15 0.42
CA TYR A 393 18.03 -7.00 -0.42
C TYR A 393 17.77 -8.48 -0.11
N HIS A 394 18.04 -9.33 -1.10
CA HIS A 394 18.16 -10.77 -0.91
C HIS A 394 19.27 -11.28 -1.81
N TYR A 395 19.92 -12.36 -1.40
CA TYR A 395 20.98 -12.98 -2.17
C TYR A 395 20.88 -14.50 -2.14
N THR A 396 21.58 -15.14 -3.04
CA THR A 396 21.71 -16.60 -3.10
C THR A 396 23.14 -16.93 -3.52
N VAL A 397 23.77 -17.85 -2.80
CA VAL A 397 25.07 -18.41 -3.17
C VAL A 397 24.83 -19.83 -3.68
N ARG A 398 25.16 -20.08 -4.94
CA ARG A 398 25.06 -21.41 -5.56
C ARG A 398 26.46 -21.96 -5.78
N LYS A 399 26.73 -23.14 -5.21
CA LYS A 399 27.98 -23.86 -5.47
C LYS A 399 27.97 -24.41 -6.90
N SER A 400 29.13 -24.44 -7.56
CA SER A 400 29.28 -25.14 -8.82
C SER A 400 29.01 -26.62 -8.60
N THR A 401 27.96 -27.15 -9.23
CA THR A 401 27.75 -28.60 -9.32
C THR A 401 28.82 -29.12 -10.28
N THR A 402 29.90 -29.67 -9.73
CA THR A 402 30.79 -30.50 -10.53
C THR A 402 29.96 -31.69 -11.00
N ALA A 403 29.64 -31.76 -12.30
CA ALA A 403 29.12 -32.97 -12.89
C ALA A 403 30.17 -34.07 -12.65
N VAL A 404 29.80 -35.09 -11.88
CA VAL A 404 30.61 -36.29 -11.63
C VAL A 404 30.71 -37.10 -12.92
#